data_AF-A0A955T8P1-F1
#
_entry.id   AF-A0A955T8P1-F1
#
_cell.length_a   1.000
_cell.length_b   1.000
_cell.length_c   1.000
_cell.angle_alpha   90.00
_cell.angle_beta   90.00
_cell.angle_gamma   90.00
#
_symmetry.space_group_name_H-M   'P 1'
#
loop_
_entity.id
_entity.type
_entity.pdbx_description
1 polymer ?
#
loop_
_entity_poly.entity_id
_entity_poly.type
_entity_poly.pdbx_seq_one_letter_code
_entity_poly.pdbx_strand_id
1 'polypeptide(L)'
;MQSGENFENRILFLGTGTSSGIPVIGCRCAACTSSDPRDRRTRTSALLQTRKSGEAEWGHLLIDSGIDLRYQLLREGAPLVR
;
A
#
# COMPACT_ATOMS: atom_id res chain seq x y z
N MET A 1 -4.52 32.51 -18.26
CA MET A 1 -5.18 31.19 -18.14
C MET A 1 -4.10 30.16 -17.89
N GLN A 2 -3.91 29.72 -16.64
CA GLN A 2 -3.11 28.52 -16.39
C GLN A 2 -3.93 27.35 -16.93
N SER A 3 -3.51 26.77 -18.04
CA SER A 3 -3.96 25.44 -18.43
C SER A 3 -3.56 24.51 -17.28
N GLY A 4 -4.51 24.18 -16.39
CA GLY A 4 -4.23 23.33 -15.24
C GLY A 4 -3.66 22.01 -15.72
N GLU A 5 -2.46 21.67 -15.27
CA GLU A 5 -1.89 20.36 -15.54
C GLU A 5 -2.75 19.32 -14.81
N ASN A 6 -3.43 18.45 -15.57
CA ASN A 6 -4.25 17.40 -15.00
C ASN A 6 -3.37 16.20 -14.67
N PHE A 7 -3.51 15.66 -13.46
CA PHE A 7 -2.80 14.46 -13.01
C PHE A 7 -3.75 13.28 -12.82
N GLU A 8 -3.30 12.10 -13.21
CA GLU A 8 -3.93 10.84 -12.84
C GLU A 8 -3.23 10.28 -11.61
N ASN A 9 -3.99 9.82 -10.62
CA ASN A 9 -3.46 9.32 -9.36
C ASN A 9 -4.03 7.93 -9.04
N ARG A 10 -3.18 7.04 -8.53
CA ARG A 10 -3.55 5.72 -8.01
C ARG A 10 -2.88 5.51 -6.66
N ILE A 11 -3.63 4.95 -5.71
CA ILE A 11 -3.10 4.59 -4.39
C ILE A 11 -3.26 3.09 -4.22
N LEU A 12 -2.16 2.43 -3.89
CA LEU A 12 -2.13 1.04 -3.48
C LEU A 12 -1.86 0.97 -1.98
N PHE A 13 -2.82 0.45 -1.21
CA PHE A 13 -2.62 0.18 0.21
C PHE A 13 -1.84 -1.12 0.37
N LEU A 14 -0.54 -0.98 0.63
CA LEU A 14 0.38 -2.10 0.83
C LEU A 14 0.13 -2.79 2.19
N GLY A 15 -0.30 -2.01 3.20
CA GLY A 15 -0.79 -2.52 4.46
C GLY A 15 -1.76 -1.54 5.14
N THR A 16 -2.64 -2.08 5.97
CA THR A 16 -3.69 -1.34 6.70
C THR A 16 -3.81 -1.79 8.16
N GLY A 17 -2.84 -2.57 8.63
CA GLY A 17 -2.77 -3.06 10.00
C GLY A 17 -2.09 -2.06 10.93
N THR A 18 -2.29 -2.25 12.23
CA THR A 18 -1.57 -1.48 13.25
C THR A 18 -0.07 -1.81 13.23
N SER A 19 0.71 -1.24 14.15
CA SER A 19 2.15 -1.53 14.30
C SER A 19 2.47 -3.02 14.46
N SER A 20 1.52 -3.83 14.93
CA SER A 20 1.65 -5.28 15.12
C SER A 20 1.04 -6.12 13.98
N GLY A 21 0.34 -5.48 13.04
CA GLY A 21 -0.47 -6.18 12.04
C GLY A 21 -1.67 -6.91 12.64
N ILE A 22 -2.37 -7.68 11.80
CA ILE A 22 -3.43 -8.62 12.19
C ILE A 22 -3.21 -9.92 11.40
N PRO A 23 -3.14 -11.08 12.06
CA PRO A 23 -3.34 -11.32 13.50
C PRO A 23 -2.17 -10.84 14.38
N VAL A 24 -2.50 -10.42 15.60
CA VAL A 24 -1.51 -10.16 16.66
C VAL A 24 -1.09 -11.49 17.29
N ILE A 25 0.22 -11.69 17.48
CA ILE A 25 0.77 -12.91 18.08
C ILE A 25 0.11 -13.17 19.44
N GLY A 26 -0.52 -14.34 19.59
CA GLY A 26 -1.19 -14.77 20.83
C GLY A 26 -2.61 -14.24 21.04
N CYS A 27 -3.11 -13.34 20.20
CA CYS A 27 -4.47 -12.79 20.33
C CYS A 27 -5.54 -13.75 19.77
N ARG A 28 -6.72 -13.77 20.41
CA ARG A 28 -7.87 -14.59 20.00
C ARG A 28 -9.15 -13.77 19.79
N CYS A 29 -9.04 -12.45 19.59
CA CYS A 29 -10.20 -11.62 19.28
C CYS A 29 -10.79 -11.96 17.90
N ALA A 30 -12.03 -11.52 17.65
CA ALA A 30 -12.76 -11.84 16.43
C ALA A 30 -11.99 -11.51 15.13
N ALA A 31 -11.27 -10.39 15.07
CA ALA A 31 -10.48 -10.04 13.90
C ALA A 31 -9.25 -10.95 13.71
N CYS A 32 -8.57 -11.34 14.80
CA CYS A 32 -7.39 -12.22 14.72
C CYS A 32 -7.74 -13.66 14.38
N THR A 33 -8.98 -14.10 14.65
CA THR A 33 -9.48 -15.44 14.32
C THR A 33 -10.42 -15.46 13.12
N SER A 34 -10.62 -14.31 12.46
CA SER A 34 -11.47 -14.16 11.30
C SER A 34 -10.99 -15.02 10.13
N SER A 35 -11.94 -15.61 9.41
CA SER A 35 -11.68 -16.29 8.13
C SER A 35 -11.74 -15.33 6.94
N ASP A 36 -12.18 -14.07 7.12
CA ASP A 36 -12.15 -13.09 6.03
C ASP A 36 -10.70 -12.73 5.71
N PRO A 37 -10.22 -12.94 4.47
CA PRO A 37 -8.84 -12.59 4.10
C PRO A 37 -8.52 -11.10 4.27
N ARG A 38 -9.51 -10.20 4.29
CA ARG A 38 -9.31 -8.75 4.53
C ARG A 38 -8.86 -8.42 5.96
N ASP A 39 -9.04 -9.35 6.89
CA ASP A 39 -8.53 -9.20 8.26
C ASP A 39 -7.06 -9.60 8.40
N ARG A 40 -6.43 -10.13 7.34
CA ARG A 40 -4.98 -10.35 7.31
C ARG A 40 -4.27 -9.10 6.85
N ARG A 41 -3.75 -8.32 7.79
CA ARG A 41 -3.21 -6.98 7.53
C ARG A 41 -1.76 -6.90 8.01
N THR A 42 -0.86 -6.62 7.08
CA THR A 42 0.51 -6.16 7.39
C THR A 42 0.46 -4.73 7.95
N ARG A 43 1.55 -4.26 8.56
CA ARG A 43 1.71 -2.89 9.03
C ARG A 43 1.41 -1.86 7.93
N THR A 44 0.87 -0.71 8.32
CA THR A 44 0.54 0.39 7.41
C THR A 44 1.70 0.80 6.52
N SER A 45 1.41 0.89 5.22
CA SER A 45 2.25 1.50 4.18
C SER A 45 1.40 1.65 2.91
N ALA A 46 1.80 2.54 2.01
CA ALA A 46 1.11 2.74 0.74
C ALA A 46 2.07 3.14 -0.38
N LEU A 47 1.68 2.85 -1.62
CA LEU A 47 2.35 3.33 -2.82
C LEU A 47 1.42 4.30 -3.55
N LEU A 48 1.82 5.57 -3.64
CA LEU A 48 1.18 6.56 -4.49
C LEU A 48 1.83 6.49 -5.87
N GLN A 49 1.01 6.33 -6.90
CA GLN A 49 1.43 6.44 -8.28
C GLN A 49 0.76 7.67 -8.88
N THR A 50 1.54 8.55 -9.49
CA THR A 50 1.04 9.77 -10.13
C THR A 50 1.68 9.94 -11.50
N ARG A 51 0.91 10.49 -12.45
CA ARG A 51 1.42 10.88 -13.76
C ARG A 51 0.66 12.06 -14.29
N LYS A 52 1.28 12.84 -15.18
CA LYS A 52 0.55 13.85 -15.93
C LYS A 52 -0.36 13.16 -16.95
N SER A 53 -1.54 13.73 -17.17
CA SER A 53 -2.51 13.17 -18.11
C SER A 53 -1.90 13.08 -19.51
N GLY A 54 -1.92 11.89 -20.10
CA GLY A 54 -1.32 11.61 -21.41
C GLY A 54 0.12 11.11 -21.37
N GLU A 55 0.80 11.11 -20.22
CA GLU A 55 2.11 10.45 -20.07
C GLU A 55 1.96 8.93 -19.91
N ALA A 56 2.92 8.19 -20.46
CA ALA A 56 2.92 6.73 -20.36
C ALA A 56 3.43 6.25 -19.01
N GLU A 57 4.46 6.92 -18.49
CA GLU A 57 5.19 6.52 -17.28
C GLU A 57 4.51 7.05 -16.01
N TRP A 58 4.64 6.27 -14.93
CA TRP A 58 4.15 6.65 -13.61
C TRP A 58 5.33 7.02 -12.71
N GLY A 59 5.20 8.13 -11.98
CA GLY A 59 5.98 8.38 -10.77
C GLY A 59 5.51 7.47 -9.64
N HIS A 60 6.44 7.10 -8.74
CA HIS A 60 6.17 6.19 -7.63
C HIS A 60 6.68 6.82 -6.33
N LEU A 61 5.78 7.05 -5.39
CA LEU A 61 6.09 7.55 -4.05
C LEU A 61 5.67 6.51 -3.02
N LEU A 62 6.65 5.91 -2.35
CA LEU A 62 6.40 5.02 -1.22
C LEU A 62 6.17 5.85 0.05
N ILE A 63 5.10 5.51 0.76
CA ILE A 63 4.75 6.06 2.07
C ILE A 63 5.01 4.95 3.10
N ASP A 64 5.97 5.21 3.99
CA ASP A 64 6.54 4.30 4.99
C ASP A 64 7.27 3.06 4.44
N SER A 65 8.41 2.74 5.06
CA SER A 65 9.28 1.60 4.69
C SER A 65 9.46 0.64 5.87
N GLY A 66 8.35 0.05 6.34
CA GLY A 66 8.35 -0.88 7.47
C GLY A 66 8.94 -2.26 7.17
N ILE A 67 9.03 -3.12 8.20
CA ILE A 67 9.60 -4.48 8.09
C ILE A 67 8.87 -5.38 7.07
N ASP A 68 7.59 -5.11 6.81
CA ASP A 68 6.78 -5.87 5.85
C ASP A 68 7.04 -5.43 4.40
N LEU A 69 7.76 -4.32 4.16
CA LEU A 69 7.83 -3.65 2.85
C LEU A 69 8.23 -4.60 1.72
N ARG A 70 9.28 -5.41 1.94
CA ARG A 70 9.74 -6.36 0.92
C ARG A 70 8.63 -7.33 0.54
N TYR A 71 7.93 -7.90 1.53
CA TYR A 71 6.83 -8.82 1.28
C TYR A 71 5.66 -8.09 0.60
N GLN A 72 5.32 -6.88 1.03
CA GLN A 72 4.24 -6.08 0.46
C GLN A 72 4.49 -5.76 -1.02
N LEU A 73 5.67 -5.27 -1.38
CA LEU A 73 6.00 -4.94 -2.77
C LEU A 73 6.02 -6.19 -3.67
N LEU A 74 6.55 -7.31 -3.18
CA LEU A 74 6.55 -8.57 -3.93
C LEU A 74 5.14 -9.14 -4.11
N ARG A 75 4.29 -9.10 -3.07
CA ARG A 75 2.91 -9.58 -3.11
C ARG A 75 2.08 -8.88 -4.17
N GLU A 76 2.26 -7.57 -4.30
CA GLU A 76 1.51 -6.73 -5.25
C GLU A 76 2.15 -6.66 -6.64
N GLY A 77 3.32 -7.29 -6.85
CA GLY A 77 4.07 -7.16 -8.11
C GLY A 77 4.45 -5.71 -8.39
N ALA A 78 4.82 -4.96 -7.35
CA ALA A 78 5.05 -3.53 -7.44
C ALA A 78 6.19 -3.18 -8.42
N PRO A 79 6.10 -2.03 -9.12
CA PRO A 79 7.17 -1.56 -9.98
C PRO A 79 8.40 -1.16 -9.15
N LEU A 80 9.49 -0.82 -9.83
CA LEU A 80 10.68 -0.32 -9.17
C LEU A 80 10.38 1.02 -8.46
N VAL A 81 10.43 1.00 -7.14
CA VAL A 81 10.34 2.20 -6.29
C VAL A 81 11.77 2.64 -5.95
N ARG A 82 12.10 3.90 -6.25
CA ARG A 82 13.40 4.52 -5.95
C ARG A 82 13.21 5.79 -5.13
#